data_AF-A0A4R0IRL2-F1
#
_entry.id   AF-A0A4R0IRL2-F1
#
_cell.length_a   1.000
_cell.length_b   1.000
_cell.length_c   1.000
_cell.angle_alpha   90.00
_cell.angle_beta   90.00
_cell.angle_gamma   90.00
#
_symmetry.space_group_name_H-M   'P 1'
#
loop_
_entity.id
_entity.type
_entity.pdbx_description
1 polymer ?
#
loop_
_entity_poly.entity_id
_entity_poly.type
_entity_poly.pdbx_seq_one_letter_code
_entity_poly.pdbx_strand_id
1 'polypeptide(L)'
;MGTPRGTLDTPELRRKALTVAAVAAFGSRAADPVRFVEKDWMNERFIAGVQAAVPPGLITEAGSSMLTSKGPLHWCSSEQGTRWALTMNGAVESGDRIAANIIELIK
;
A
#
# COMPACT_ATOMS: atom_id res chain seq x y z
N MET A 1 -24.42 3.98 -7.41
CA MET A 1 -24.42 5.24 -6.64
C MET A 1 -22.98 5.69 -6.50
N GLY A 2 -22.54 6.64 -7.31
CA GLY A 2 -21.19 7.21 -7.18
C GLY A 2 -21.15 8.19 -6.03
N THR A 3 -20.06 8.20 -5.27
CA THR A 3 -19.82 9.17 -4.21
C THR A 3 -20.01 10.59 -4.79
N PRO A 4 -20.87 11.45 -4.19
CA PRO A 4 -21.09 12.80 -4.70
C PRO A 4 -19.78 13.54 -4.92
N ARG A 5 -19.70 14.34 -6.00
CA ARG A 5 -18.49 15.11 -6.32
C ARG A 5 -18.11 15.98 -5.11
N GLY A 6 -16.82 16.00 -4.78
CA GLY A 6 -16.28 16.78 -3.67
C GLY A 6 -16.41 16.16 -2.27
N THR A 7 -16.99 14.96 -2.16
CA THR A 7 -17.09 14.25 -0.86
C THR A 7 -15.73 13.97 -0.21
N LEU A 8 -14.66 13.93 -1.01
CA LEU A 8 -13.30 13.67 -0.54
C LEU A 8 -12.50 14.96 -0.25
N ASP A 9 -13.07 16.14 -0.49
CA ASP A 9 -12.31 17.40 -0.52
C ASP A 9 -11.90 17.87 0.89
N THR A 10 -12.78 17.72 1.89
CA THR A 10 -12.49 18.12 3.27
C THR A 10 -12.60 16.95 4.26
N PRO A 11 -11.85 16.98 5.38
CA PRO A 11 -11.95 15.97 6.43
C PRO A 11 -13.39 15.79 6.96
N GLU A 12 -14.16 16.87 7.05
CA GLU A 12 -15.53 16.86 7.55
C GLU A 12 -16.46 16.13 6.57
N LEU A 13 -16.31 16.38 5.27
CA LEU A 13 -17.09 15.71 4.23
C LEU A 13 -16.75 14.22 4.17
N ARG A 14 -15.46 13.86 4.27
CA ARG A 14 -15.00 12.46 4.33
C ARG A 14 -15.55 11.74 5.56
N ARG A 15 -15.46 12.37 6.74
CA ARG A 15 -16.02 11.84 7.98
C ARG A 15 -17.52 11.60 7.88
N LYS A 16 -18.26 12.57 7.34
CA LYS A 16 -19.71 12.45 7.13
C LYS A 16 -20.04 11.29 6.20
N ALA A 17 -19.33 11.16 5.08
CA ALA A 17 -19.54 10.09 4.12
C ALA A 17 -19.25 8.71 4.70
N LEU A 18 -18.14 8.56 5.44
CA LEU A 18 -17.84 7.30 6.13
C LEU A 18 -18.92 6.96 7.16
N THR A 19 -19.39 7.95 7.93
CA THR A 19 -20.43 7.73 8.95
C THR A 19 -21.75 7.29 8.31
N VAL A 20 -22.18 7.94 7.21
CA VAL A 20 -23.37 7.54 6.46
C VAL A 20 -23.24 6.11 5.93
N ALA A 21 -22.10 5.76 5.34
CA ALA A 21 -21.83 4.40 4.85
C ALA A 21 -21.83 3.38 5.99
N ALA A 22 -21.21 3.72 7.13
CA ALA A 22 -21.16 2.85 8.31
C ALA A 22 -22.56 2.63 8.92
N VAL A 23 -23.39 3.67 9.01
CA VAL A 23 -24.78 3.54 9.47
C VAL A 23 -25.61 2.68 8.52
N ALA A 24 -25.43 2.84 7.21
CA ALA A 24 -26.11 2.00 6.23
C ALA A 24 -25.70 0.52 6.32
N ALA A 25 -24.43 0.25 6.62
CA ALA A 25 -23.91 -1.12 6.72
C ALA A 25 -24.16 -1.79 8.09
N PHE A 26 -24.07 -1.02 9.18
CA PHE A 26 -24.01 -1.55 10.55
C PHE A 26 -25.09 -1.02 11.49
N GLY A 27 -25.99 -0.14 11.01
CA GLY A 27 -27.10 0.41 11.76
C GLY A 27 -26.77 1.70 12.53
N SER A 28 -27.80 2.23 13.22
CA SER A 28 -27.77 3.56 13.84
C SER A 28 -26.67 3.79 14.86
N ARG A 29 -26.18 2.72 15.53
CA ARG A 29 -25.08 2.82 16.49
C ARG A 29 -23.77 3.30 15.87
N ALA A 30 -23.58 3.14 14.56
CA ALA A 30 -22.39 3.62 13.87
C ALA A 30 -22.38 5.16 13.67
N ALA A 31 -23.46 5.86 14.00
CA ALA A 31 -23.57 7.32 13.85
C ALA A 31 -22.68 8.11 14.82
N ASP A 32 -22.28 7.51 15.94
CA ASP A 32 -21.50 8.16 17.00
C ASP A 32 -20.28 7.33 17.39
N PRO A 33 -19.18 7.39 16.60
CA PRO A 33 -17.97 6.64 16.90
C PRO A 33 -17.20 7.27 18.07
N VAL A 34 -16.77 6.43 19.02
CA VAL A 34 -15.90 6.85 20.14
C VAL A 34 -14.64 7.58 19.65
N ARG A 35 -14.09 7.14 18.51
CA ARG A 35 -12.94 7.78 17.88
C ARG A 35 -13.02 7.64 16.37
N PHE A 36 -12.63 8.71 15.68
CA PHE A 36 -12.42 8.72 14.24
C PHE A 36 -10.97 9.12 13.99
N VAL A 37 -10.25 8.34 13.19
CA VAL A 37 -8.87 8.63 12.77
C VAL A 37 -8.81 8.44 11.27
N GLU A 38 -8.25 9.42 10.58
CA GLU A 38 -7.98 9.38 9.16
C GLU A 38 -6.48 9.56 8.95
N LYS A 39 -5.92 8.77 8.04
CA LYS A 39 -4.54 8.89 7.59
C LYS A 39 -4.52 9.06 6.08
N ASP A 40 -4.05 10.20 5.64
CA ASP A 40 -3.69 10.42 4.24
C ASP A 40 -2.30 9.82 4.00
N TRP A 41 -2.27 8.71 3.27
CA TRP A 41 -1.04 8.05 2.84
C TRP A 41 -0.48 8.63 1.52
N MET A 42 -1.29 9.38 0.77
CA MET A 42 -0.83 10.04 -0.45
C MET A 42 0.02 11.28 -0.13
N ASN A 43 -0.23 11.90 1.01
CA ASN A 43 0.51 13.07 1.50
C ASN A 43 1.45 12.72 2.67
N GLU A 44 1.96 11.49 2.71
CA GLU A 44 2.97 11.07 3.67
C GLU A 44 4.38 11.26 3.05
N ARG A 45 5.37 11.74 3.82
CA ARG A 45 6.67 12.14 3.26
C ARG A 45 7.50 10.96 2.73
N PHE A 46 7.40 9.81 3.37
CA PHE A 46 8.18 8.61 3.10
C PHE A 46 7.42 7.57 2.29
N ILE A 47 6.12 7.78 2.07
CA ILE A 47 5.22 6.85 1.40
C ILE A 47 4.45 7.62 0.33
N ALA A 48 4.56 7.20 -0.93
CA ALA A 48 3.88 7.84 -2.06
C ALA A 48 2.48 7.26 -2.34
N GLY A 49 1.80 6.75 -1.31
CA GLY A 49 0.54 6.01 -1.40
C GLY A 49 0.58 4.60 -0.79
N VAL A 50 -0.58 3.93 -0.72
CA VAL A 50 -0.71 2.65 -0.01
C VAL A 50 -0.23 1.45 -0.84
N GLN A 51 -0.42 1.50 -2.15
CA GLN A 51 -0.04 0.44 -3.07
C GLN A 51 0.45 1.07 -4.37
N ALA A 52 1.56 0.58 -4.91
CA ALA A 52 2.05 1.05 -6.20
C ALA A 52 1.01 0.78 -7.30
N ALA A 53 0.67 1.80 -8.08
CA ALA A 53 -0.13 1.65 -9.28
C ALA A 53 0.72 0.99 -10.37
N VAL A 54 0.36 -0.22 -10.77
CA VAL A 54 1.04 -0.96 -11.84
C VAL A 54 0.17 -0.88 -13.10
N PRO A 55 0.46 0.02 -14.05
CA PRO A 55 -0.33 0.15 -15.25
C PRO A 55 -0.20 -1.10 -16.13
N PRO A 56 -1.20 -1.38 -16.99
CA PRO A 56 -1.09 -2.43 -18.00
C PRO A 56 0.21 -2.32 -18.79
N GLY A 57 0.89 -3.44 -19.03
CA GLY A 57 2.16 -3.51 -19.76
C GLY A 57 3.42 -3.37 -18.90
N LEU A 58 3.38 -2.70 -17.75
CA LEU A 58 4.60 -2.41 -16.97
C LEU A 58 5.32 -3.68 -16.50
N ILE A 59 4.59 -4.68 -16.00
CA ILE A 59 5.19 -5.94 -15.53
C ILE A 59 5.83 -6.70 -16.69
N THR A 60 5.14 -6.78 -17.83
CA THR A 60 5.62 -7.53 -19.00
C THR A 60 6.82 -6.86 -19.66
N GLU A 61 6.88 -5.52 -19.64
CA GLU A 61 7.98 -4.77 -20.26
C GLU A 61 9.19 -4.62 -19.33
N ALA A 62 8.96 -4.41 -18.03
CA ALA A 62 10.01 -4.00 -17.09
C ALA A 62 10.05 -4.78 -15.76
N GLY A 63 9.16 -5.76 -15.53
CA GLY A 63 9.06 -6.47 -14.25
C GLY A 63 10.35 -7.17 -13.82
N SER A 64 11.13 -7.70 -14.76
CA SER A 64 12.44 -8.31 -14.48
C SER A 64 13.45 -7.32 -13.92
N SER A 65 13.37 -6.04 -14.32
CA SER A 65 14.25 -4.98 -13.82
C SER A 65 14.04 -4.70 -12.34
N MET A 66 12.82 -4.92 -11.82
CA MET A 66 12.50 -4.71 -10.40
C MET A 66 13.23 -5.70 -9.49
N LEU A 67 13.62 -6.87 -10.01
CA LEU A 67 14.33 -7.93 -9.27
C LEU A 67 15.84 -7.90 -9.50
N THR A 68 16.32 -7.05 -10.41
CA THR A 68 17.72 -7.06 -10.85
C THR A 68 18.58 -6.17 -9.95
N SER A 69 19.56 -6.76 -9.28
CA SER A 69 20.58 -6.01 -8.52
C SER A 69 21.53 -5.28 -9.48
N LYS A 70 22.11 -4.15 -9.03
CA LYS A 70 23.04 -3.31 -9.83
C LYS A 70 24.33 -3.09 -9.05
N GLY A 71 25.36 -3.89 -9.35
CA GLY A 71 26.61 -3.88 -8.59
C GLY A 71 26.33 -4.22 -7.12
N PRO A 72 26.78 -3.40 -6.14
CA PRO A 72 26.51 -3.63 -4.73
C PRO A 72 25.08 -3.23 -4.30
N LEU A 73 24.26 -2.69 -5.20
CA LEU A 73 22.90 -2.25 -4.90
C LEU A 73 21.92 -3.41 -5.09
N HIS A 74 21.25 -3.77 -4.01
CA HIS A 74 20.20 -4.78 -3.96
C HIS A 74 18.87 -4.14 -3.56
N TRP A 75 17.77 -4.68 -4.07
CA TRP A 75 16.43 -4.19 -3.81
C TRP A 75 15.65 -5.23 -3.00
N CYS A 76 14.92 -4.78 -1.99
CA CYS A 76 13.93 -5.57 -1.28
C CYS A 76 12.72 -4.69 -0.92
N SER A 77 11.52 -5.24 -1.04
CA SER A 77 10.29 -4.55 -0.64
C SER A 77 9.13 -5.54 -0.53
N SER A 78 7.98 -5.07 -0.03
CA SER A 78 6.75 -5.89 -0.01
C SER A 78 6.30 -6.33 -1.39
N GLU A 79 6.51 -5.51 -2.42
CA GLU A 79 6.19 -5.78 -3.83
C GLU A 79 6.99 -6.96 -4.38
N GLN A 80 8.15 -7.27 -3.78
CA GLN A 80 9.05 -8.33 -4.21
C GLN A 80 8.86 -9.67 -3.49
N GLY A 81 7.80 -9.79 -2.67
CA GLY A 81 7.36 -11.08 -2.14
C GLY A 81 6.88 -11.97 -3.29
N THR A 82 7.37 -13.21 -3.38
CA THR A 82 7.00 -14.10 -4.49
C THR A 82 5.62 -14.72 -4.29
N ARG A 83 5.29 -15.00 -3.02
CA ARG A 83 4.00 -15.56 -2.62
C ARG A 83 3.09 -14.52 -1.97
N TRP A 84 3.68 -13.56 -1.27
CA TRP A 84 2.98 -12.60 -0.42
C TRP A 84 3.20 -11.15 -0.85
N ALA A 85 3.30 -10.90 -2.17
CA ALA A 85 3.48 -9.56 -2.72
C ALA A 85 2.49 -8.56 -2.10
N LEU A 86 2.98 -7.34 -1.82
CA LEU A 86 2.21 -6.21 -1.26
C LEU A 86 1.71 -6.41 0.17
N THR A 87 2.29 -7.37 0.90
CA THR A 87 2.00 -7.61 2.31
C THR A 87 3.26 -7.43 3.16
N MET A 88 3.06 -7.35 4.48
CA MET A 88 4.18 -7.41 5.44
C MET A 88 4.99 -8.71 5.31
N ASN A 89 4.34 -9.84 5.06
CA ASN A 89 5.04 -11.12 4.84
C ASN A 89 5.92 -11.07 3.59
N GLY A 90 5.47 -10.40 2.53
CA GLY A 90 6.28 -10.19 1.33
C GLY A 90 7.52 -9.35 1.61
N ALA A 91 7.42 -8.36 2.50
CA ALA A 91 8.56 -7.53 2.88
C ALA A 91 9.62 -8.35 3.63
N VAL A 92 9.20 -9.17 4.59
CA VAL A 92 10.08 -10.07 5.34
C VAL A 92 10.71 -11.10 4.40
N GLU A 93 9.90 -11.79 3.59
CA GLU A 93 10.34 -12.80 2.62
C GLU A 93 11.37 -12.21 1.65
N SER A 94 11.13 -11.01 1.12
CA SER A 94 12.07 -10.35 0.23
C SER A 94 13.37 -9.96 0.94
N GLY A 95 13.29 -9.47 2.17
CA GLY A 95 14.47 -9.09 2.96
C GLY A 95 15.38 -10.29 3.23
N ASP A 96 14.81 -11.39 3.74
CA ASP A 96 15.55 -12.62 4.05
C ASP A 96 16.24 -13.19 2.79
N ARG A 97 15.51 -13.25 1.68
CA ARG A 97 16.05 -13.72 0.40
C ARG A 97 17.23 -12.87 -0.08
N ILE A 98 17.12 -11.55 -0.02
CA ILE A 98 18.18 -10.65 -0.48
C ILE A 98 19.38 -10.69 0.47
N ALA A 99 19.17 -10.78 1.77
CA ALA A 99 20.24 -10.96 2.74
C ALA A 99 21.04 -12.25 2.48
N ALA A 100 20.34 -13.37 2.25
CA ALA A 100 20.99 -14.63 1.90
C ALA A 100 21.81 -14.52 0.59
N ASN A 101 21.27 -13.88 -0.44
CA ASN A 101 21.99 -13.64 -1.69
C ASN A 101 23.27 -12.81 -1.47
N ILE A 102 23.20 -11.75 -0.66
CA ILE A 102 24.36 -10.91 -0.35
C ILE A 102 25.43 -11.71 0.40
N ILE A 103 25.03 -12.53 1.38
CA ILE A 103 25.94 -13.37 2.15
C ILE A 103 26.72 -14.32 1.22
N GLU A 104 26.08 -14.90 0.20
CA GLU A 104 26.78 -15.74 -0.79
C GLU A 104 27.72 -14.95 -1.70
N LEU A 105 27.46 -13.67 -1.96
CA LEU A 105 28.30 -12.82 -2.82
C LEU A 105 29.57 -12.31 -2.13
N ILE A 106 29.60 -12.30 -0.79
CA ILE A 106 30.74 -11.79 0.00
C ILE A 106 31.62 -12.91 0.59
N LYS A 107 31.29 -14.17 0.30
CA LYS A 107 32.16 -15.33 0.56
C LYS A 107 33.23 -15.44 -0.52
#